data_AF-A0A7S0NYD1-F1
#
_entry.id   AF-A0A7S0NYD1-F1
#
_cell.length_a   1.000
_cell.length_b   1.000
_cell.length_c   1.000
_cell.angle_alpha   90.00
_cell.angle_beta   90.00
_cell.angle_gamma   90.00
#
_symmetry.space_group_name_H-M   'P 1'
#
loop_
_entity.id
_entity.type
_entity.pdbx_description
1 polymer ?
#
loop_
_entity_poly.entity_id
_entity_poly.type
_entity_poly.pdbx_seq_one_letter_code
_entity_poly.pdbx_strand_id
1 'polypeptide(L)'
;TEAEEALRRQSELLPRDSDAFFSLGVALTAQARHSEAAAAFTSALEIEPHDFDCLVSLAAASAKVEDFEGERRAYVAALKLRPSDIKAQLNLGICLMALEKLDEAEAAFNDAQRADPKDGRAPLKLGALLTKLERPAEAIEAYYSAAVKDAELFDDVKAGIGTARAQQGRLAEAVDNFEAAQRMAPGNTKLAAALTEMRETAEALALQQRQLTNVVDDLCGTPCQAVVDASSVSACAVSWGQGCADAPPPEGFTAKSTVAELCPLACAFFHMRAGKLRG
;
A
#
# COMPACT_ATOMS: atom_id res chain seq x y z
N THR A 1 -11.97 -35.72 15.63
CA THR A 1 -11.87 -35.95 17.10
C THR A 1 -13.20 -36.50 17.60
N GLU A 2 -13.27 -37.06 18.82
CA GLU A 2 -14.54 -37.56 19.40
C GLU A 2 -15.65 -36.50 19.39
N ALA A 3 -15.29 -35.23 19.67
CA ALA A 3 -16.23 -34.10 19.59
C ALA A 3 -16.77 -33.86 18.17
N GLU A 4 -15.93 -33.96 17.13
CA GLU A 4 -16.39 -33.84 15.74
C GLU A 4 -17.30 -35.00 15.34
N GLU A 5 -16.96 -36.24 15.71
CA GLU A 5 -17.79 -37.41 15.42
C GLU A 5 -19.18 -37.29 16.06
N ALA A 6 -19.25 -36.81 17.30
CA ALA A 6 -20.51 -36.51 17.98
C ALA A 6 -21.32 -35.43 17.23
N LEU A 7 -20.67 -34.35 16.78
CA LEU A 7 -21.32 -33.27 16.04
C LEU A 7 -21.80 -33.69 14.65
N ARG A 8 -21.04 -34.53 13.93
CA ARG A 8 -21.48 -35.13 12.65
C ARG A 8 -22.72 -35.98 12.86
N ARG A 9 -22.69 -36.86 13.87
CA ARG A 9 -23.84 -37.70 14.22
C ARG A 9 -25.06 -36.85 14.64
N GLN A 10 -24.86 -35.77 15.39
CA GLN A 10 -25.94 -34.84 15.75
C GLN A 10 -26.55 -34.21 14.50
N SER A 11 -25.72 -33.73 13.57
CA SER A 11 -26.16 -33.10 12.31
C SER A 11 -26.94 -34.07 11.41
N GLU A 12 -26.59 -35.37 11.44
CA GLU A 12 -27.32 -36.43 10.75
C GLU A 12 -28.68 -36.73 11.40
N LEU A 13 -28.73 -36.75 12.74
CA LEU A 13 -29.95 -37.04 13.50
C LEU A 13 -30.93 -35.85 13.51
N LEU A 14 -30.41 -34.63 13.42
CA LEU A 14 -31.14 -33.37 13.48
C LEU A 14 -30.85 -32.52 12.23
N PRO A 15 -31.32 -32.93 11.02
CA PRO A 15 -30.97 -32.26 9.76
C PRO A 15 -31.57 -30.85 9.60
N ARG A 16 -32.31 -30.36 10.60
CA ARG A 16 -32.87 -29.00 10.66
C ARG A 16 -32.38 -28.20 11.88
N ASP A 17 -31.33 -28.69 12.53
CA ASP A 17 -30.68 -28.01 13.66
C ASP A 17 -29.48 -27.22 13.13
N SER A 18 -29.66 -25.90 12.97
CA SER A 18 -28.61 -24.99 12.51
C SER A 18 -27.40 -25.00 13.46
N ASP A 19 -27.65 -25.06 14.78
CA ASP A 19 -26.60 -25.01 15.81
C ASP A 19 -25.68 -26.24 15.73
N ALA A 20 -26.21 -27.40 15.36
CA ALA A 20 -25.42 -28.61 15.14
C ALA A 20 -24.41 -28.43 14.00
N PHE A 21 -24.86 -27.89 12.86
CA PHE A 21 -24.00 -27.60 11.71
C PHE A 21 -23.00 -26.48 12.00
N PHE A 22 -23.43 -25.41 12.69
CA PHE A 22 -22.54 -24.34 13.10
C PHE A 22 -21.43 -24.85 14.02
N SER A 23 -21.79 -25.63 15.05
CA SER A 23 -20.83 -26.22 15.99
C SER A 23 -19.86 -27.18 15.30
N LEU A 24 -20.33 -27.96 14.32
CA LEU A 24 -19.48 -28.79 13.47
C LEU A 24 -18.48 -27.93 12.68
N GLY A 25 -18.93 -26.83 12.06
CA GLY A 25 -18.07 -25.88 11.35
C GLY A 25 -16.98 -25.26 12.23
N VAL A 26 -17.32 -24.89 13.47
CA VAL A 26 -16.35 -24.39 14.46
C VAL A 26 -15.31 -25.47 14.81
N ALA A 27 -15.74 -26.70 15.07
CA ALA A 27 -14.85 -27.82 15.39
C ALA A 27 -13.90 -28.18 14.23
N LEU A 28 -14.37 -28.08 12.98
CA LEU A 28 -13.57 -28.29 11.77
C LEU A 28 -12.58 -27.15 11.54
N THR A 29 -12.98 -25.91 11.83
CA THR A 29 -12.09 -24.73 11.76
C THR A 29 -10.93 -24.85 12.73
N ALA A 30 -11.18 -25.29 13.97
CA ALA A 30 -10.13 -25.52 14.97
C ALA A 30 -9.12 -26.61 14.55
N GLN A 31 -9.52 -27.51 13.64
CA GLN A 31 -8.68 -28.55 13.06
C GLN A 31 -8.05 -28.13 11.71
N ALA A 32 -8.15 -26.85 11.33
CA ALA A 32 -7.70 -26.31 10.04
C ALA A 32 -8.32 -26.98 8.79
N ARG A 33 -9.47 -27.66 8.94
CA ARG A 33 -10.22 -28.30 7.84
C ARG A 33 -11.21 -27.32 7.24
N HIS A 34 -10.67 -26.25 6.66
CA HIS A 34 -11.43 -25.06 6.27
C HIS A 34 -12.49 -25.30 5.18
N SER A 35 -12.22 -26.20 4.22
CA SER A 35 -13.19 -26.55 3.18
C SER A 35 -14.44 -27.23 3.76
N GLU A 36 -14.24 -28.18 4.68
CA GLU A 36 -15.34 -28.87 5.37
C GLU A 36 -16.07 -27.94 6.34
N ALA A 37 -15.34 -27.03 6.99
CA ALA A 37 -15.95 -26.00 7.84
C ALA A 37 -16.88 -25.08 7.04
N ALA A 38 -16.44 -24.61 5.86
CA ALA A 38 -17.26 -23.79 4.97
C ALA A 38 -18.54 -24.54 4.52
N ALA A 39 -18.43 -25.84 4.23
CA ALA A 39 -19.59 -26.68 3.91
C ALA A 39 -20.57 -26.76 5.10
N ALA A 40 -20.08 -27.01 6.31
CA ALA A 40 -20.91 -27.08 7.51
C ALA A 40 -21.61 -25.74 7.81
N PHE A 41 -20.90 -24.61 7.72
CA PHE A 41 -21.51 -23.29 7.87
C PHE A 41 -22.54 -22.99 6.77
N THR A 42 -22.29 -23.43 5.54
CA THR A 42 -23.27 -23.30 4.45
C THR A 42 -24.56 -24.07 4.78
N SER A 43 -24.46 -25.31 5.29
CA SER A 43 -25.63 -26.08 5.72
C SER A 43 -26.38 -25.44 6.89
N ALA A 44 -25.68 -24.81 7.84
CA ALA A 44 -26.33 -24.01 8.88
C ALA A 44 -27.13 -22.84 8.28
N LEU A 45 -26.55 -22.12 7.32
CA LEU A 45 -27.19 -20.98 6.66
C LEU A 45 -28.33 -21.36 5.69
N GLU A 46 -28.36 -22.60 5.19
CA GLU A 46 -29.53 -23.13 4.48
C GLU A 46 -30.76 -23.25 5.39
N ILE A 47 -30.54 -23.46 6.69
CA ILE A 47 -31.59 -23.57 7.71
C ILE A 47 -31.92 -22.18 8.28
N GLU A 48 -30.90 -21.42 8.68
CA GLU A 48 -31.04 -20.06 9.22
C GLU A 48 -30.21 -19.04 8.42
N PRO A 49 -30.78 -18.47 7.33
CA PRO A 49 -30.02 -17.62 6.40
C PRO A 49 -29.54 -16.27 6.95
N HIS A 50 -30.03 -15.86 8.13
CA HIS A 50 -29.81 -14.53 8.70
C HIS A 50 -29.01 -14.60 10.02
N ASP A 51 -28.16 -15.61 10.18
CA ASP A 51 -27.21 -15.70 11.28
C ASP A 51 -25.91 -14.95 10.92
N PHE A 52 -25.68 -13.82 11.60
CA PHE A 52 -24.49 -13.00 11.43
C PHE A 52 -23.20 -13.75 11.79
N ASP A 53 -23.18 -14.49 12.90
CA ASP A 53 -21.97 -15.13 13.40
C ASP A 53 -21.60 -16.33 12.51
N CYS A 54 -22.60 -17.05 11.99
CA CYS A 54 -22.39 -18.06 10.96
C CYS A 54 -21.88 -17.46 9.63
N LEU A 55 -22.45 -16.34 9.16
CA LEU A 55 -21.98 -15.66 7.94
C LEU A 55 -20.52 -15.18 8.06
N VAL A 56 -20.12 -14.59 9.19
CA VAL A 56 -18.73 -14.19 9.43
C VAL A 56 -17.81 -15.41 9.50
N SER A 57 -18.26 -16.50 10.10
CA SER A 57 -17.49 -17.75 10.20
C SER A 57 -17.31 -18.42 8.83
N LEU A 58 -18.35 -18.44 8.01
CA LEU A 58 -18.29 -18.88 6.61
C LEU A 58 -17.29 -18.02 5.83
N ALA A 59 -17.37 -16.69 5.95
CA ALA A 59 -16.45 -15.78 5.25
C ALA A 59 -14.98 -16.08 5.62
N ALA A 60 -14.70 -16.23 6.92
CA ALA A 60 -13.36 -16.57 7.41
C ALA A 60 -12.87 -17.95 6.92
N ALA A 61 -13.75 -18.96 6.87
CA ALA A 61 -13.43 -20.28 6.33
C ALA A 61 -13.15 -20.23 4.82
N SER A 62 -13.97 -19.49 4.05
CA SER A 62 -13.79 -19.25 2.61
C SER A 62 -12.46 -18.55 2.32
N ALA A 63 -12.08 -17.55 3.12
CA ALA A 63 -10.79 -16.86 2.99
C ALA A 63 -9.60 -17.83 3.10
N LYS A 64 -9.70 -18.83 4.00
CA LYS A 64 -8.63 -19.82 4.25
C LYS A 64 -8.47 -20.85 3.14
N VAL A 65 -9.49 -21.02 2.30
CA VAL A 65 -9.44 -21.87 1.09
C VAL A 65 -9.31 -21.05 -0.19
N GLU A 66 -9.01 -19.75 -0.07
CA GLU A 66 -8.87 -18.80 -1.19
C GLU A 66 -10.13 -18.66 -2.07
N ASP A 67 -11.31 -19.02 -1.54
CA ASP A 67 -12.61 -18.70 -2.16
C ASP A 67 -13.01 -17.26 -1.82
N PHE A 68 -12.30 -16.30 -2.41
CA PHE A 68 -12.51 -14.88 -2.14
C PHE A 68 -13.90 -14.40 -2.61
N GLU A 69 -14.47 -15.01 -3.65
CA GLU A 69 -15.83 -14.68 -4.09
C GLU A 69 -16.89 -15.17 -3.07
N GLY A 70 -16.71 -16.35 -2.49
CA GLY A 70 -17.51 -16.85 -1.37
C GLY A 70 -17.38 -15.99 -0.12
N GLU A 71 -16.14 -15.64 0.25
CA GLU A 71 -15.84 -14.72 1.35
C GLU A 71 -16.58 -13.38 1.18
N ARG A 72 -16.48 -12.77 -0.01
CA ARG A 72 -17.18 -11.51 -0.31
C ARG A 72 -18.68 -11.65 -0.14
N ARG A 73 -19.31 -12.70 -0.68
CA ARG A 73 -20.76 -12.91 -0.56
C ARG A 73 -21.19 -13.03 0.90
N ALA A 74 -20.44 -13.78 1.70
CA ALA A 74 -20.72 -13.99 3.11
C ALA A 74 -20.58 -12.69 3.92
N TYR A 75 -19.51 -11.91 3.73
CA TYR A 75 -19.38 -10.59 4.40
C TYR A 75 -20.44 -9.59 3.96
N VAL A 76 -20.78 -9.52 2.67
CA VAL A 76 -21.86 -8.64 2.20
C VAL A 76 -23.20 -9.02 2.83
N ALA A 77 -23.50 -10.32 2.97
CA ALA A 77 -24.69 -10.78 3.67
C ALA A 77 -24.65 -10.42 5.17
N ALA A 78 -23.51 -10.63 5.84
CA ALA A 78 -23.35 -10.27 7.25
C ALA A 78 -23.56 -8.76 7.49
N LEU A 79 -23.00 -7.92 6.60
CA LEU A 79 -23.13 -6.47 6.68
C LEU A 79 -24.54 -5.96 6.35
N LYS A 80 -25.37 -6.73 5.64
CA LYS A 80 -26.81 -6.41 5.53
C LYS A 80 -27.52 -6.55 6.88
N LEU A 81 -27.06 -7.45 7.75
CA LEU A 81 -27.63 -7.66 9.09
C LEU A 81 -27.09 -6.64 10.10
N ARG A 82 -25.78 -6.37 10.05
CA ARG A 82 -25.09 -5.42 10.94
C ARG A 82 -24.21 -4.47 10.11
N PRO A 83 -24.80 -3.39 9.54
CA PRO A 83 -24.09 -2.50 8.62
C PRO A 83 -22.90 -1.74 9.21
N SER A 84 -22.86 -1.59 10.54
CA SER A 84 -21.81 -0.88 11.26
C SER A 84 -20.78 -1.80 11.92
N ASP A 85 -20.76 -3.10 11.57
CA ASP A 85 -19.75 -4.00 12.11
C ASP A 85 -18.39 -3.73 11.47
N ILE A 86 -17.54 -3.02 12.21
CA ILE A 86 -16.23 -2.55 11.75
C ILE A 86 -15.35 -3.72 11.31
N LYS A 87 -15.37 -4.84 12.06
CA LYS A 87 -14.52 -6.00 11.76
C LYS A 87 -14.91 -6.64 10.43
N ALA A 88 -16.20 -6.81 10.17
CA ALA A 88 -16.71 -7.31 8.90
C ALA A 88 -16.41 -6.34 7.75
N GLN A 89 -16.52 -5.02 7.96
CA GLN A 89 -16.14 -4.02 6.94
C GLN A 89 -14.65 -4.07 6.59
N LEU A 90 -13.77 -4.14 7.60
CA LEU A 90 -12.33 -4.27 7.40
C LEU A 90 -11.98 -5.54 6.63
N ASN A 91 -12.56 -6.67 7.01
CA ASN A 91 -12.30 -7.94 6.33
C ASN A 91 -12.87 -7.97 4.92
N LEU A 92 -14.06 -7.38 4.69
CA LEU A 92 -14.58 -7.20 3.34
C LEU A 92 -13.61 -6.37 2.48
N GLY A 93 -13.08 -5.27 3.00
CA GLY A 93 -12.09 -4.46 2.29
C GLY A 93 -10.83 -5.25 1.91
N ILE A 94 -10.32 -6.08 2.83
CA ILE A 94 -9.17 -6.97 2.56
C ILE A 94 -9.51 -8.01 1.48
N CYS A 95 -10.68 -8.64 1.56
CA CYS A 95 -11.17 -9.57 0.56
C CYS A 95 -11.27 -8.91 -0.83
N LEU A 96 -11.80 -7.70 -0.89
CA LEU A 96 -11.92 -6.91 -2.13
C LEU A 96 -10.55 -6.54 -2.71
N MET A 97 -9.54 -6.26 -1.87
CA MET A 97 -8.16 -6.08 -2.32
C MET A 97 -7.58 -7.33 -2.98
N ALA A 98 -7.90 -8.52 -2.45
CA ALA A 98 -7.48 -9.80 -3.02
C ALA A 98 -8.19 -10.11 -4.36
N LEU A 99 -9.43 -9.63 -4.52
CA LEU A 99 -10.20 -9.71 -5.77
C LEU A 99 -9.87 -8.61 -6.79
N GLU A 100 -8.88 -7.74 -6.53
CA GLU A 100 -8.55 -6.56 -7.35
C GLU A 100 -9.73 -5.58 -7.54
N LYS A 101 -10.70 -5.57 -6.62
CA LYS A 101 -11.84 -4.66 -6.58
C LYS A 101 -11.52 -3.44 -5.72
N LEU A 102 -10.54 -2.67 -6.17
CA LEU A 102 -9.88 -1.65 -5.35
C LEU A 102 -10.81 -0.48 -4.95
N ASP A 103 -11.72 -0.05 -5.83
CA ASP A 103 -12.69 1.01 -5.52
C ASP A 103 -13.69 0.57 -4.43
N GLU A 104 -14.17 -0.67 -4.52
CA GLU A 104 -15.06 -1.25 -3.51
C GLU A 104 -14.32 -1.42 -2.16
N ALA A 105 -13.03 -1.77 -2.20
CA ALA A 105 -12.21 -1.87 -1.00
C ALA A 105 -12.02 -0.50 -0.31
N GLU A 106 -11.79 0.56 -1.09
CA GLU A 106 -11.67 1.93 -0.58
C GLU A 106 -12.96 2.35 0.12
N ALA A 107 -14.12 2.06 -0.50
CA ALA A 107 -15.41 2.29 0.13
C ALA A 107 -15.56 1.54 1.46
N ALA A 108 -15.23 0.24 1.51
CA ALA A 108 -15.34 -0.57 2.72
C ALA A 108 -14.46 -0.05 3.88
N PHE A 109 -13.23 0.38 3.61
CA PHE A 109 -12.36 0.97 4.64
C PHE A 109 -12.85 2.35 5.10
N ASN A 110 -13.37 3.17 4.18
CA ASN A 110 -13.99 4.43 4.53
C ASN A 110 -15.26 4.24 5.37
N ASP A 111 -16.05 3.21 5.09
CA ASP A 111 -17.22 2.85 5.89
C ASP A 111 -16.83 2.41 7.30
N ALA A 112 -15.79 1.58 7.44
CA ALA A 112 -15.20 1.18 8.72
C ALA A 112 -14.73 2.39 9.54
N GLN A 113 -14.05 3.33 8.90
CA GLN A 113 -13.59 4.56 9.55
C GLN A 113 -14.74 5.47 9.98
N ARG A 114 -15.87 5.49 9.25
CA ARG A 114 -17.07 6.23 9.67
C ARG A 114 -17.81 5.55 10.82
N ALA A 115 -17.82 4.22 10.85
CA ALA A 115 -18.45 3.43 11.91
C ALA A 115 -17.74 3.62 13.26
N ASP A 116 -16.40 3.64 13.25
CA ASP A 116 -15.61 4.01 14.43
C ASP A 116 -14.41 4.90 14.06
N PRO A 117 -14.53 6.23 14.25
CA PRO A 117 -13.46 7.18 13.99
C PRO A 117 -12.23 7.02 14.90
N LYS A 118 -12.31 6.23 15.97
CA LYS A 118 -11.18 5.98 16.90
C LYS A 118 -10.40 4.72 16.57
N ASP A 119 -10.92 3.86 15.70
CA ASP A 119 -10.22 2.64 15.28
C ASP A 119 -9.08 2.97 14.31
N GLY A 120 -7.83 2.67 14.71
CA GLY A 120 -6.65 2.87 13.88
C GLY A 120 -6.49 1.89 12.72
N ARG A 121 -7.21 0.76 12.73
CA ARG A 121 -7.06 -0.31 11.74
C ARG A 121 -7.64 0.07 10.39
N ALA A 122 -8.75 0.81 10.35
CA ALA A 122 -9.35 1.29 9.11
C ALA A 122 -8.40 2.19 8.30
N PRO A 123 -7.86 3.30 8.86
CA PRO A 123 -6.89 4.12 8.13
C PRO A 123 -5.58 3.39 7.83
N LEU A 124 -5.16 2.41 8.64
CA LEU A 124 -4.00 1.57 8.33
C LEU A 124 -4.22 0.75 7.05
N LYS A 125 -5.38 0.09 6.93
CA LYS A 125 -5.74 -0.69 5.74
C LYS A 125 -5.97 0.22 4.52
N LEU A 126 -6.56 1.38 4.71
CA LEU A 126 -6.69 2.41 3.67
C LEU A 126 -5.32 2.86 3.15
N GLY A 127 -4.34 3.12 4.03
CA GLY A 127 -2.97 3.45 3.63
C GLY A 127 -2.31 2.36 2.78
N ALA A 128 -2.52 1.09 3.13
CA ALA A 128 -2.02 -0.04 2.35
C ALA A 128 -2.68 -0.13 0.96
N LEU A 129 -3.99 0.10 0.89
CA LEU A 129 -4.72 0.17 -0.38
C LEU A 129 -4.23 1.33 -1.25
N LEU A 130 -4.06 2.53 -0.68
CA LEU A 130 -3.59 3.71 -1.40
C LEU A 130 -2.16 3.54 -1.92
N THR A 131 -1.32 2.82 -1.17
CA THR A 131 0.02 2.42 -1.64
C THR A 131 -0.10 1.48 -2.85
N LYS A 132 -1.02 0.50 -2.82
CA LYS A 132 -1.29 -0.39 -3.97
C LYS A 132 -1.83 0.37 -5.19
N LEU A 133 -2.60 1.44 -4.96
CA LEU A 133 -3.13 2.33 -6.00
C LEU A 133 -2.12 3.37 -6.51
N GLU A 134 -0.86 3.32 -6.07
CA GLU A 134 0.18 4.31 -6.42
C GLU A 134 -0.24 5.76 -6.09
N ARG A 135 -0.97 5.94 -4.99
CA ARG A 135 -1.37 7.23 -4.41
C ARG A 135 -0.58 7.52 -3.13
N PRO A 136 0.76 7.70 -3.19
CA PRO A 136 1.60 7.68 -2.00
C PRO A 136 1.39 8.87 -1.05
N ALA A 137 0.98 10.03 -1.54
CA ALA A 137 0.71 11.18 -0.69
C ALA A 137 -0.48 10.91 0.25
N GLU A 138 -1.58 10.41 -0.30
CA GLU A 138 -2.78 10.04 0.46
C GLU A 138 -2.51 8.83 1.36
N ALA A 139 -1.70 7.87 0.91
CA ALA A 139 -1.28 6.75 1.74
C ALA A 139 -0.57 7.21 3.01
N ILE A 140 0.37 8.15 2.88
CA ILE A 140 1.11 8.74 4.02
C ILE A 140 0.15 9.42 5.00
N GLU A 141 -0.83 10.18 4.51
CA GLU A 141 -1.86 10.81 5.35
C GLU A 141 -2.69 9.77 6.11
N ALA A 142 -3.14 8.70 5.42
CA ALA A 142 -3.88 7.61 6.05
C ALA A 142 -3.05 6.88 7.11
N TYR A 143 -1.76 6.63 6.84
CA TYR A 143 -0.85 6.03 7.83
C TYR A 143 -0.62 6.92 9.06
N TYR A 144 -0.44 8.23 8.89
CA TYR A 144 -0.37 9.15 10.04
C TYR A 144 -1.68 9.18 10.82
N SER A 145 -2.83 9.15 10.13
CA SER A 145 -4.15 9.05 10.73
C SER A 145 -4.30 7.79 11.58
N ALA A 146 -3.71 6.66 11.17
CA ALA A 146 -3.67 5.42 11.94
C ALA A 146 -2.78 5.54 13.19
N ALA A 147 -1.55 6.03 13.06
CA ALA A 147 -0.62 6.17 14.18
C ALA A 147 -1.12 7.09 15.30
N VAL A 148 -1.89 8.13 14.97
CA VAL A 148 -2.49 9.01 16.01
C VAL A 148 -3.56 8.29 16.83
N LYS A 149 -4.22 7.28 16.26
CA LYS A 149 -5.32 6.54 16.91
C LYS A 149 -4.82 5.40 17.78
N ASP A 150 -3.78 4.71 17.33
CA ASP A 150 -3.28 3.52 18.01
C ASP A 150 -1.75 3.43 17.91
N ALA A 151 -1.10 3.46 19.08
CA ALA A 151 0.35 3.38 19.20
C ALA A 151 0.88 1.98 18.88
N GLU A 152 0.06 0.94 18.99
CA GLU A 152 0.46 -0.45 18.71
C GLU A 152 0.64 -0.70 17.20
N LEU A 153 0.11 0.17 16.34
CA LEU A 153 0.22 0.05 14.88
C LEU A 153 1.49 0.71 14.31
N PHE A 154 2.37 1.26 15.16
CA PHE A 154 3.47 2.12 14.69
C PHE A 154 4.49 1.41 13.79
N ASP A 155 4.78 0.13 14.02
CA ASP A 155 5.70 -0.63 13.18
C ASP A 155 5.15 -0.81 11.75
N ASP A 156 3.88 -1.24 11.64
CA ASP A 156 3.16 -1.35 10.36
C ASP A 156 3.02 0.02 9.68
N VAL A 157 2.68 1.07 10.44
CA VAL A 157 2.61 2.44 9.92
C VAL A 157 3.96 2.91 9.40
N LYS A 158 5.06 2.66 10.13
CA LYS A 158 6.40 3.08 9.72
C LYS A 158 6.84 2.37 8.45
N ALA A 159 6.60 1.06 8.35
CA ALA A 159 6.87 0.30 7.13
C ALA A 159 6.03 0.81 5.96
N GLY A 160 4.72 1.04 6.16
CA GLY A 160 3.82 1.57 5.14
C GLY A 160 4.22 2.96 4.62
N ILE A 161 4.56 3.90 5.52
CA ILE A 161 5.08 5.21 5.13
C ILE A 161 6.43 5.05 4.39
N GLY A 162 7.27 4.10 4.79
CA GLY A 162 8.50 3.77 4.09
C GLY A 162 8.24 3.36 2.64
N THR A 163 7.31 2.44 2.40
CA THR A 163 6.89 2.03 1.06
C THR A 163 6.34 3.21 0.25
N ALA A 164 5.44 4.02 0.82
CA ALA A 164 4.87 5.17 0.12
C ALA A 164 5.92 6.24 -0.21
N ARG A 165 6.90 6.48 0.67
CA ARG A 165 8.03 7.38 0.39
C ARG A 165 8.95 6.84 -0.69
N ALA A 166 9.17 5.52 -0.73
CA ALA A 166 9.92 4.89 -1.80
C ALA A 166 9.25 5.05 -3.16
N GLN A 167 7.92 4.94 -3.24
CA GLN A 167 7.15 5.24 -4.46
C GLN A 167 7.30 6.70 -4.91
N GLN A 168 7.55 7.64 -3.99
CA GLN A 168 7.89 9.03 -4.30
C GLN A 168 9.37 9.23 -4.68
N GLY A 169 10.19 8.19 -4.74
CA GLY A 169 11.63 8.27 -4.96
C GLY A 169 12.44 8.76 -3.76
N ARG A 170 11.80 8.95 -2.59
CA ARG A 170 12.43 9.45 -1.36
C ARG A 170 13.08 8.30 -0.59
N LEU A 171 14.03 7.62 -1.22
CA LEU A 171 14.61 6.36 -0.74
C LEU A 171 15.34 6.49 0.60
N ALA A 172 16.07 7.58 0.84
CA ALA A 172 16.74 7.81 2.12
C ALA A 172 15.73 7.88 3.28
N GLU A 173 14.64 8.64 3.10
CA GLU A 173 13.57 8.73 4.10
C GLU A 173 12.80 7.42 4.24
N ALA A 174 12.69 6.64 3.16
CA ALA A 174 12.11 5.30 3.23
C ALA A 174 12.97 4.38 4.11
N VAL A 175 14.31 4.39 3.95
CA VAL A 175 15.23 3.65 4.82
C VAL A 175 15.04 4.04 6.28
N ASP A 176 15.02 5.33 6.62
CA ASP A 176 14.81 5.80 8.00
C ASP A 176 13.49 5.26 8.60
N ASN A 177 12.45 5.21 7.78
CA ASN A 177 11.14 4.66 8.15
C ASN A 177 11.21 3.14 8.40
N PHE A 178 11.84 2.37 7.52
CA PHE A 178 12.03 0.94 7.71
C PHE A 178 12.94 0.61 8.90
N GLU A 179 13.96 1.42 9.18
CA GLU A 179 14.79 1.29 10.38
C GLU A 179 14.01 1.56 11.66
N ALA A 180 13.12 2.56 11.65
CA ALA A 180 12.21 2.80 12.76
C ALA A 180 11.29 1.60 12.99
N ALA A 181 10.69 1.05 11.93
CA ALA A 181 9.85 -0.14 12.02
C ALA A 181 10.65 -1.35 12.56
N GLN A 182 11.87 -1.59 12.05
CA GLN A 182 12.71 -2.73 12.46
C GLN A 182 13.15 -2.63 13.93
N ARG A 183 13.35 -1.42 14.45
CA ARG A 183 13.63 -1.21 15.88
C ARG A 183 12.45 -1.61 16.77
N MET A 184 11.23 -1.43 16.27
CA MET A 184 10.00 -1.76 17.00
C MET A 184 9.66 -3.26 16.90
N ALA A 185 9.96 -3.88 15.76
CA ALA A 185 9.72 -5.30 15.50
C ALA A 185 11.01 -6.04 15.07
N PRO A 186 12.01 -6.20 15.96
CA PRO A 186 13.32 -6.76 15.60
C PRO A 186 13.28 -8.22 15.14
N GLY A 187 12.25 -8.98 15.53
CA GLY A 187 12.03 -10.36 15.10
C GLY A 187 11.35 -10.51 13.74
N ASN A 188 10.91 -9.42 13.10
CA ASN A 188 10.21 -9.47 11.82
C ASN A 188 11.20 -9.64 10.66
N THR A 189 11.37 -10.87 10.18
CA THR A 189 12.32 -11.19 9.10
C THR A 189 11.93 -10.60 7.75
N LYS A 190 10.63 -10.42 7.48
CA LYS A 190 10.15 -9.78 6.25
C LYS A 190 10.54 -8.31 6.21
N LEU A 191 10.39 -7.63 7.35
CA LEU A 191 10.78 -6.24 7.51
C LEU A 191 12.30 -6.06 7.37
N ALA A 192 13.09 -6.97 7.95
CA ALA A 192 14.54 -6.96 7.82
C ALA A 192 15.00 -7.14 6.37
N ALA A 193 14.34 -8.03 5.61
CA ALA A 193 14.59 -8.20 4.18
C ALA A 193 14.26 -6.94 3.38
N ALA A 194 13.08 -6.35 3.61
CA ALA A 194 12.65 -5.12 2.95
C ALA A 194 13.59 -3.92 3.24
N LEU A 195 14.07 -3.80 4.49
CA LEU A 195 15.05 -2.77 4.86
C LEU A 195 16.38 -2.95 4.12
N THR A 196 16.85 -4.20 3.98
CA THR A 196 18.08 -4.51 3.25
C THR A 196 17.99 -4.08 1.79
N GLU A 197 16.91 -4.49 1.12
CA GLU A 197 16.64 -4.12 -0.28
C GLU A 197 16.53 -2.59 -0.44
N MET A 198 15.85 -1.91 0.48
CA MET A 198 15.70 -0.46 0.45
C MET A 198 17.04 0.26 0.61
N ARG A 199 17.94 -0.24 1.47
CA ARG A 199 19.29 0.31 1.65
C ARG A 199 20.14 0.15 0.40
N GLU A 200 20.17 -1.04 -0.19
CA GLU A 200 20.92 -1.30 -1.42
C GLU A 200 20.44 -0.38 -2.55
N THR A 201 19.13 -0.22 -2.70
CA THR A 201 18.54 0.66 -3.72
C THR A 201 18.89 2.13 -3.45
N ALA A 202 18.81 2.57 -2.19
CA ALA A 202 19.15 3.94 -1.81
C ALA A 202 20.64 4.26 -2.03
N GLU A 203 21.54 3.33 -1.70
CA GLU A 203 22.98 3.47 -1.91
C GLU A 203 23.34 3.49 -3.40
N ALA A 204 22.74 2.60 -4.21
CA ALA A 204 22.93 2.59 -5.64
C ALA A 204 22.49 3.92 -6.29
N LEU A 205 21.33 4.45 -5.88
CA LEU A 205 20.85 5.75 -6.36
C LEU A 205 21.79 6.88 -5.94
N ALA A 206 22.24 6.90 -4.67
CA ALA A 206 23.16 7.91 -4.17
C ALA A 206 24.51 7.89 -4.90
N LEU A 207 25.04 6.69 -5.21
CA LEU A 207 26.26 6.55 -6.00
C LEU A 207 26.08 7.09 -7.42
N GLN A 208 24.97 6.73 -8.08
CA GLN A 208 24.66 7.22 -9.42
C GLN A 208 24.51 8.74 -9.45
N GLN A 209 23.85 9.32 -8.45
CA GLN A 209 23.72 10.78 -8.31
C GLN A 209 25.08 11.46 -8.15
N ARG A 210 25.99 10.91 -7.32
CA ARG A 210 27.35 11.45 -7.17
C ARG A 210 28.15 11.38 -8.47
N GLN A 211 28.05 10.27 -9.21
CA GLN A 211 28.72 10.12 -10.50
C GLN A 211 28.21 11.17 -11.51
N LEU A 212 26.89 11.39 -11.57
CA LEU A 212 26.30 12.44 -12.40
C LEU A 212 26.79 13.84 -12.03
N THR A 213 26.86 14.16 -10.72
CA THR A 213 27.38 15.44 -10.26
C THR A 213 28.82 15.66 -10.70
N ASN A 214 29.70 14.66 -10.52
CA ASN A 214 31.09 14.75 -10.96
C ASN A 214 31.22 14.98 -12.46
N VAL A 215 30.41 14.29 -13.28
CA VAL A 215 30.41 14.48 -14.74
C VAL A 215 30.00 15.91 -15.12
N VAL A 216 29.00 16.49 -14.46
CA VAL A 216 28.59 17.87 -14.72
C VAL A 216 29.62 18.88 -14.22
N ASP A 217 30.23 18.64 -13.06
CA ASP A 217 31.34 19.44 -12.55
C ASP A 217 32.52 19.46 -13.53
N ASP A 218 32.91 18.30 -14.03
CA ASP A 218 33.99 18.15 -15.01
C ASP A 218 33.68 18.82 -16.36
N LEU A 219 32.40 18.79 -16.80
CA LEU A 219 31.98 19.35 -18.09
C LEU A 219 31.70 20.86 -18.05
N CYS A 220 31.12 21.35 -16.97
CA CYS A 220 30.53 22.69 -16.90
C CYS A 220 31.22 23.58 -15.84
N GLY A 221 32.18 23.05 -15.06
CA GLY A 221 33.00 23.82 -14.10
C GLY A 221 32.25 24.32 -12.86
N THR A 222 31.00 23.89 -12.66
CA THR A 222 30.15 24.21 -11.51
C THR A 222 29.20 23.03 -11.19
N PRO A 223 28.89 22.76 -9.91
CA PRO A 223 28.09 21.57 -9.55
C PRO A 223 26.67 21.63 -10.06
N CYS A 224 26.19 20.53 -10.64
CA CYS A 224 24.80 20.38 -11.11
C CYS A 224 23.78 20.68 -10.01
N GLN A 225 24.14 20.47 -8.75
CA GLN A 225 23.28 20.76 -7.60
C GLN A 225 22.91 22.25 -7.51
N ALA A 226 23.79 23.17 -7.94
CA ALA A 226 23.46 24.60 -8.04
C ALA A 226 22.50 24.92 -9.21
N VAL A 227 22.35 23.99 -10.17
CA VAL A 227 21.49 24.12 -11.35
C VAL A 227 20.13 23.43 -11.14
N VAL A 228 20.10 22.34 -10.35
CA VAL A 228 18.91 21.48 -10.15
C VAL A 228 18.11 21.88 -8.90
N ASP A 229 18.75 22.38 -7.84
CA ASP A 229 18.08 22.79 -6.58
C ASP A 229 17.22 24.07 -6.74
N ALA A 230 17.24 24.68 -7.93
CA ALA A 230 16.34 25.76 -8.32
C ALA A 230 15.04 25.29 -9.01
N SER A 231 14.77 23.99 -9.21
CA SER A 231 13.62 23.59 -10.03
C SER A 231 12.96 22.24 -9.70
N SER A 232 11.94 22.30 -8.84
CA SER A 232 10.85 21.32 -8.82
C SER A 232 10.01 21.45 -10.10
N VAL A 233 10.35 20.69 -11.15
CA VAL A 233 9.54 20.25 -12.33
C VAL A 233 8.81 21.34 -13.15
N SER A 234 8.81 22.60 -12.74
CA SER A 234 8.06 23.70 -13.34
C SER A 234 8.95 24.74 -14.03
N ALA A 235 10.28 24.63 -13.93
CA ALA A 235 11.19 25.68 -14.43
C ALA A 235 11.87 25.41 -15.78
N CYS A 236 11.65 24.28 -16.45
CA CYS A 236 12.09 24.16 -17.85
C CYS A 236 11.32 25.14 -18.77
N ALA A 237 10.16 25.63 -18.34
CA ALA A 237 9.43 26.71 -18.99
C ALA A 237 9.76 28.12 -18.42
N VAL A 238 10.39 28.22 -17.24
CA VAL A 238 10.52 29.50 -16.50
C VAL A 238 11.92 30.11 -16.55
N SER A 239 12.97 29.38 -16.93
CA SER A 239 14.31 29.99 -17.11
C SER A 239 14.42 30.94 -18.32
N TRP A 240 13.37 31.02 -19.14
CA TRP A 240 13.18 32.09 -20.12
C TRP A 240 12.58 33.37 -19.54
N GLY A 241 11.82 33.26 -18.45
CA GLY A 241 10.98 34.34 -17.91
C GLY A 241 11.67 35.33 -16.97
N GLN A 242 12.89 35.08 -16.50
CA GLN A 242 13.57 35.99 -15.55
C GLN A 242 14.98 36.45 -15.96
N GLY A 243 15.32 36.44 -17.26
CA GLY A 243 16.57 37.10 -17.70
C GLY A 243 17.16 36.72 -19.05
N CYS A 244 16.47 35.90 -19.86
CA CYS A 244 16.91 35.54 -21.21
C CYS A 244 15.96 36.11 -22.28
N ALA A 245 15.70 37.42 -22.23
CA ALA A 245 15.32 38.16 -23.45
C ALA A 245 16.67 38.46 -24.15
N ASP A 246 17.07 37.82 -25.24
CA ASP A 246 16.52 37.97 -26.60
C ASP A 246 17.00 36.86 -27.56
N ALA A 247 17.27 35.63 -27.09
CA ALA A 247 17.87 34.59 -27.95
C ALA A 247 17.08 33.26 -27.93
N PRO A 248 16.50 32.81 -29.08
CA PRO A 248 15.74 31.55 -29.18
C PRO A 248 16.52 30.35 -28.61
N PRO A 249 15.83 29.33 -28.07
CA PRO A 249 16.52 28.17 -27.54
C PRO A 249 17.35 27.53 -28.67
N PRO A 250 18.51 26.90 -28.36
CA PRO A 250 19.33 26.28 -29.38
C PRO A 250 18.51 25.28 -30.21
N GLU A 251 18.78 25.17 -31.51
CA GLU A 251 18.13 24.16 -32.36
C GLU A 251 18.25 22.77 -31.73
N GLY A 252 17.12 22.07 -31.57
CA GLY A 252 17.05 20.74 -30.94
C GLY A 252 16.48 20.72 -29.52
N PHE A 253 16.24 21.88 -28.89
CA PHE A 253 15.56 21.94 -27.60
C PHE A 253 14.06 21.60 -27.74
N THR A 254 13.61 20.51 -27.13
CA THR A 254 12.18 20.14 -27.12
C THR A 254 11.71 19.79 -25.70
N ALA A 255 10.41 19.95 -25.42
CA ALA A 255 9.81 19.61 -24.14
C ALA A 255 9.86 18.10 -23.78
N LYS A 256 10.39 17.27 -24.68
CA LYS A 256 10.53 15.81 -24.51
C LYS A 256 11.99 15.36 -24.40
N SER A 257 12.94 16.28 -24.46
CA SER A 257 14.37 15.96 -24.43
C SER A 257 14.83 15.53 -23.03
N THR A 258 15.72 14.55 -22.98
CA THR A 258 16.29 14.01 -21.75
C THR A 258 17.50 14.83 -21.27
N VAL A 259 17.86 14.71 -19.99
CA VAL A 259 19.02 15.42 -19.40
C VAL A 259 20.32 15.16 -20.18
N ALA A 260 20.52 13.94 -20.66
CA ALA A 260 21.68 13.57 -21.46
C ALA A 260 21.73 14.29 -22.83
N GLU A 261 20.59 14.60 -23.42
CA GLU A 261 20.49 15.34 -24.68
C GLU A 261 20.65 16.86 -24.48
N LEU A 262 20.25 17.37 -23.31
CA LEU A 262 20.27 18.80 -23.01
C LEU A 262 21.63 19.29 -22.44
N CYS A 263 22.36 18.44 -21.74
CA CYS A 263 23.62 18.80 -21.09
C CYS A 263 24.72 19.31 -22.06
N PRO A 264 24.96 18.67 -23.23
CA PRO A 264 25.95 19.16 -24.20
C PRO A 264 25.55 20.49 -24.83
N LEU A 265 24.25 20.69 -25.07
CA LEU A 265 23.70 21.92 -25.67
C LEU A 265 23.79 23.11 -24.70
N ALA A 266 23.55 22.87 -23.41
CA ALA A 266 23.68 23.87 -22.37
C ALA A 266 25.16 24.29 -22.15
N CYS A 267 26.10 23.34 -22.06
CA CYS A 267 27.53 23.69 -21.90
C CYS A 267 28.11 24.36 -23.19
N ALA A 268 27.65 23.99 -24.40
CA ALA A 268 28.07 24.63 -25.66
C ALA A 268 27.64 26.10 -25.78
N PHE A 269 26.42 26.43 -25.33
CA PHE A 269 25.92 27.81 -25.32
C PHE A 269 26.70 28.71 -24.34
N PHE A 270 27.08 28.17 -23.17
CA PHE A 270 27.92 28.87 -22.18
C PHE A 270 29.32 29.18 -22.73
N HIS A 271 29.95 28.24 -23.44
CA HIS A 271 31.25 28.46 -24.09
C HIS A 271 31.19 29.54 -25.18
N MET A 272 30.13 29.59 -25.99
CA MET A 272 29.94 30.64 -27.00
C MET A 272 29.79 32.04 -26.37
N ARG A 273 29.16 32.15 -25.20
CA ARG A 273 28.98 33.44 -24.49
C ARG A 273 30.27 33.88 -23.78
N ALA A 274 31.01 32.95 -23.20
CA ALA A 274 32.32 33.23 -22.60
C ALA A 274 33.38 33.67 -23.63
N GLY A 275 33.30 33.16 -24.87
CA GLY A 275 34.15 33.61 -25.99
C GLY A 275 33.84 35.03 -26.48
N LYS A 276 32.58 35.49 -26.37
CA LYS A 276 32.18 36.87 -26.74
C LYS A 276 32.48 37.93 -25.68
N LEU A 277 32.76 37.53 -24.43
CA LEU A 277 33.13 38.44 -23.34
C LEU A 277 34.66 38.66 -23.22
N ARG A 278 35.46 38.03 -24.08
CA ARG A 278 36.92 38.23 -24.19
C ARG A 278 37.34 38.98 -25.45
N GLY A 279 36.51 39.90 -25.94
CA GLY A 279 36.82 40.85 -27.01
C GLY A 279 36.58 42.27 -26.56
#